data_AF-L9WKL2-F1
#
_entry.id   AF-L9WKL2-F1
#
_cell.length_a   1.000
_cell.length_b   1.000
_cell.length_c   1.000
_cell.angle_alpha   90.00
_cell.angle_beta   90.00
_cell.angle_gamma   90.00
#
_symmetry.space_group_name_H-M   'P 1'
#
loop_
_entity.id
_entity.type
_entity.pdbx_description
1 polymer ?
#
loop_
_entity_poly.entity_id
_entity_poly.type
_entity_poly.pdbx_seq_one_letter_code
_entity_poly.pdbx_strand_id
1 'polypeptide(L)'
;MTDESTPPTADADSSGRSLTERTRRLHRQLEATAELPIDREANRWLGEAEAIASDVATSDLEAATVHERVEKINHLLAAVDETGHDEADDHLEAATQVAAAILESSHDNQ
;
A
#
# COMPACT_ATOMS: atom_id res chain seq x y z
N MET A 1 28.83 -33.53 -3.66
CA MET A 1 28.84 -32.35 -4.53
C MET A 1 27.48 -32.28 -5.20
N THR A 2 26.46 -31.97 -4.41
CA THR A 2 25.11 -31.72 -4.89
C THR A 2 25.03 -30.23 -5.14
N ASP A 3 25.31 -29.83 -6.38
CA ASP A 3 24.92 -28.51 -6.87
C ASP A 3 23.45 -28.65 -7.30
N GLU A 4 22.55 -28.62 -6.31
CA GLU A 4 21.13 -28.43 -6.55
C GLU A 4 20.89 -26.92 -6.58
N SER A 5 21.49 -26.23 -7.55
CA SER A 5 21.10 -24.88 -7.90
C SER A 5 19.81 -24.96 -8.71
N THR A 6 18.70 -25.24 -8.03
CA THR A 6 17.38 -24.91 -8.56
C THR A 6 17.40 -23.40 -8.80
N PRO A 7 17.33 -22.89 -10.04
CA PRO A 7 17.21 -21.46 -10.25
C PRO A 7 15.91 -21.03 -9.55
N PRO A 8 15.94 -19.98 -8.70
CA PRO A 8 14.69 -19.43 -8.18
C PRO A 8 13.86 -19.01 -9.39
N THR A 9 12.60 -19.45 -9.41
CA THR A 9 11.59 -19.05 -10.39
C THR A 9 11.55 -17.52 -10.43
N ALA A 10 12.23 -16.92 -11.41
CA ALA A 10 12.45 -15.47 -11.46
C ALA A 10 11.15 -14.65 -11.52
N ASP A 11 10.05 -15.29 -11.94
CA ASP A 11 8.71 -14.69 -12.02
C ASP A 11 8.05 -14.50 -10.64
N ALA A 12 8.31 -15.38 -9.67
CA ALA A 12 7.73 -15.26 -8.32
C ALA A 12 8.37 -14.09 -7.55
N ASP A 13 9.69 -13.94 -7.68
CA ASP A 13 10.48 -12.86 -7.06
C ASP A 13 10.24 -11.48 -7.70
N SER A 14 9.99 -11.41 -9.01
CA SER A 14 9.67 -10.15 -9.70
C SER A 14 8.31 -9.60 -9.25
N SER A 15 7.34 -10.49 -9.02
CA SER A 15 6.02 -10.14 -8.51
C SER A 15 6.08 -9.66 -7.06
N GLY A 16 6.88 -10.33 -6.21
CA GLY A 16 7.15 -9.89 -4.84
C GLY A 16 7.83 -8.52 -4.77
N ARG A 17 8.88 -8.28 -5.57
CA ARG A 17 9.55 -6.96 -5.63
C ARG A 17 8.60 -5.86 -6.09
N SER A 18 7.79 -6.13 -7.12
CA SER A 18 6.79 -5.19 -7.62
C SER A 18 5.72 -4.89 -6.56
N LEU A 19 5.32 -5.89 -5.76
CA LEU A 19 4.41 -5.69 -4.63
C LEU A 19 5.05 -4.82 -3.54
N THR A 20 6.28 -5.09 -3.13
CA THR A 20 7.03 -4.27 -2.16
C THR A 20 7.22 -2.82 -2.63
N GLU A 21 7.47 -2.61 -3.92
CA GLU A 21 7.56 -1.26 -4.50
C GLU A 21 6.23 -0.52 -4.45
N ARG A 22 5.12 -1.21 -4.73
CA ARG A 22 3.76 -0.64 -4.63
C ARG A 22 3.40 -0.32 -3.18
N THR A 23 3.65 -1.20 -2.21
CA THR A 23 3.36 -0.94 -0.79
C THR A 23 4.19 0.22 -0.25
N ARG A 24 5.48 0.33 -0.63
CA ARG A 24 6.31 1.49 -0.32
C ARG A 24 5.79 2.78 -0.95
N ARG A 25 5.31 2.72 -2.20
CA ARG A 25 4.70 3.88 -2.85
C ARG A 25 3.43 4.32 -2.14
N LEU A 26 2.58 3.38 -1.74
CA LEU A 26 1.38 3.64 -0.95
C LEU A 26 1.73 4.37 0.36
N HIS A 27 2.68 3.83 1.13
CA HIS A 27 3.13 4.45 2.37
C HIS A 27 3.63 5.89 2.15
N ARG A 28 4.47 6.12 1.13
CA ARG A 28 4.97 7.48 0.83
C ARG A 28 3.88 8.47 0.47
N GLN A 29 2.82 8.05 -0.22
CA GLN A 29 1.70 8.97 -0.50
C GLN A 29 0.97 9.33 0.79
N LEU A 30 0.71 8.35 1.66
CA LEU A 30 0.03 8.60 2.94
C LEU A 30 0.87 9.46 3.89
N GLU A 31 2.19 9.24 3.94
CA GLU A 31 3.13 10.09 4.67
C GLU A 31 3.10 11.53 4.15
N ALA A 32 3.19 11.72 2.83
CA ALA A 32 3.11 13.05 2.21
C ALA A 32 1.77 13.76 2.51
N THR A 33 0.65 13.03 2.48
CA THR A 33 -0.66 13.57 2.88
C THR A 33 -0.65 14.02 4.36
N ALA A 34 -0.03 13.26 5.26
CA ALA A 34 0.02 13.56 6.69
C ALA A 34 0.94 14.75 7.03
N GLU A 35 1.89 15.11 6.16
CA GLU A 35 2.74 16.31 6.31
C GLU A 35 2.03 17.62 5.96
N LEU A 36 0.86 17.55 5.31
CA LEU A 36 0.09 18.69 4.86
C LEU A 36 -0.91 19.19 5.92
N PRO A 37 -1.35 20.47 5.86
CA PRO A 37 -2.30 21.03 6.82
C PRO A 37 -3.73 20.57 6.53
N ILE A 38 -3.98 19.28 6.75
CA ILE A 38 -5.26 18.61 6.52
C ILE A 38 -6.21 18.71 7.71
N ASP A 39 -7.50 18.43 7.46
CA ASP A 39 -8.53 18.36 8.47
C ASP A 39 -8.24 17.29 9.55
N ARG A 40 -8.61 17.62 10.79
CA ARG A 40 -8.34 16.75 11.94
C ARG A 40 -9.05 15.40 11.85
N GLU A 41 -10.23 15.37 11.22
CA GLU A 41 -10.99 14.15 11.03
C GLU A 41 -10.33 13.24 9.99
N ALA A 42 -9.91 13.80 8.85
CA ALA A 42 -9.11 13.10 7.84
C ALA A 42 -7.80 12.55 8.44
N ASN A 43 -7.09 13.36 9.22
CA ASN A 43 -5.83 12.96 9.86
C ASN A 43 -5.99 11.75 10.79
N ARG A 44 -7.16 11.58 11.43
CA ARG A 44 -7.43 10.42 12.29
C ARG A 44 -7.46 9.12 11.48
N TRP A 45 -8.10 9.13 10.31
CA TRP A 45 -8.17 7.97 9.43
C TRP A 45 -6.84 7.72 8.72
N LEU A 46 -6.20 8.78 8.23
CA LEU A 46 -4.92 8.72 7.53
C LEU A 46 -3.79 8.23 8.41
N GLY A 47 -3.74 8.61 9.69
CA GLY A 47 -2.72 8.10 10.62
C GLY A 47 -2.81 6.59 10.86
N GLU A 48 -4.02 6.01 10.90
CA GLU A 48 -4.17 4.56 10.99
C GLU A 48 -3.78 3.88 9.67
N ALA A 49 -4.18 4.44 8.54
CA ALA A 49 -3.84 3.94 7.22
C ALA A 49 -2.31 3.96 6.98
N GLU A 50 -1.64 5.04 7.36
CA GLU A 50 -0.19 5.23 7.24
C GLU A 50 0.56 4.22 8.11
N ALA A 51 0.13 4.01 9.36
CA ALA A 51 0.74 3.02 10.26
C ALA A 51 0.65 1.61 9.68
N ILE A 52 -0.50 1.23 9.12
CA ILE A 52 -0.65 -0.07 8.43
C ILE A 52 0.26 -0.09 7.20
N ALA A 53 0.26 0.94 6.36
CA ALA A 53 1.06 0.98 5.14
C ALA A 53 2.56 0.87 5.43
N SER A 54 3.04 1.50 6.50
CA SER A 54 4.42 1.40 6.98
C SER A 54 4.77 -0.04 7.39
N ASP A 55 3.88 -0.71 8.13
CA ASP A 55 4.02 -2.11 8.53
C ASP A 55 4.13 -3.02 7.28
N VAL A 56 3.25 -2.84 6.29
CA VAL A 56 3.28 -3.64 5.04
C VAL A 56 4.49 -3.32 4.15
N ALA A 57 5.00 -2.09 4.20
CA ALA A 57 6.12 -1.65 3.37
C ALA A 57 7.50 -2.09 3.90
N THR A 58 7.58 -2.38 5.21
CA THR A 58 8.82 -2.72 5.92
C THR A 58 8.89 -4.19 6.30
N SER A 59 7.75 -4.85 6.51
CA SER A 59 7.69 -6.26 6.86
C SER A 59 7.72 -7.16 5.62
N ASP A 60 8.39 -8.31 5.76
CA ASP A 60 8.36 -9.39 4.78
C ASP A 60 7.11 -10.24 5.02
N LEU A 61 5.99 -9.81 4.43
CA LEU A 61 4.68 -10.45 4.56
C LEU A 61 4.33 -11.21 3.29
N GLU A 62 3.64 -12.33 3.45
CA GLU A 62 3.05 -13.06 2.32
C GLU A 62 1.99 -12.22 1.61
N ALA A 63 1.84 -12.40 0.30
CA ALA A 63 0.96 -11.59 -0.54
C ALA A 63 -0.50 -11.56 -0.03
N ALA A 64 -1.01 -12.68 0.48
CA ALA A 64 -2.35 -12.75 1.06
C ALA A 64 -2.51 -11.79 2.27
N THR A 65 -1.51 -11.74 3.15
CA THR A 65 -1.50 -10.81 4.29
C THR A 65 -1.36 -9.37 3.82
N VAL A 66 -0.49 -9.11 2.84
CA VAL A 66 -0.35 -7.77 2.23
C VAL A 66 -1.70 -7.27 1.70
N HIS A 67 -2.44 -8.12 1.00
CA HIS A 67 -3.75 -7.75 0.44
C HIS A 67 -4.79 -7.47 1.52
N GLU A 68 -4.88 -8.30 2.56
CA GLU A 68 -5.78 -8.05 3.70
C GLU A 68 -5.49 -6.68 4.35
N ARG A 69 -4.20 -6.36 4.53
CA ARG A 69 -3.80 -5.07 5.10
C ARG A 69 -4.08 -3.90 4.16
N VAL A 70 -3.88 -4.06 2.86
CA VAL A 70 -4.19 -3.04 1.85
C VAL A 70 -5.70 -2.84 1.70
N GLU A 71 -6.51 -3.88 1.82
CA GLU A 71 -7.97 -3.77 1.85
C GLU A 71 -8.43 -2.92 3.03
N LYS A 72 -7.83 -3.15 4.22
CA LYS A 72 -8.08 -2.32 5.39
C LYS A 72 -7.68 -0.85 5.15
N ILE A 73 -6.53 -0.59 4.54
CA ILE A 73 -6.12 0.76 4.15
C ILE A 73 -7.16 1.39 3.24
N ASN A 74 -7.56 0.70 2.17
CA ASN A 74 -8.55 1.20 1.22
C ASN A 74 -9.89 1.54 1.90
N HIS A 75 -10.33 0.74 2.87
CA HIS A 75 -11.53 1.05 3.65
C HIS A 75 -11.37 2.32 4.51
N LEU A 76 -10.20 2.54 5.11
CA LEU A 76 -9.90 3.76 5.87
C LEU A 76 -9.87 4.99 4.97
N LEU A 77 -9.28 4.89 3.77
CA LEU A 77 -9.25 5.99 2.80
C LEU A 77 -10.66 6.34 2.31
N ALA A 78 -11.52 5.35 2.11
CA ALA A 78 -12.91 5.58 1.72
C ALA A 78 -13.77 6.27 2.79
N ALA A 79 -13.30 6.35 4.05
CA ALA A 79 -13.94 7.12 5.10
C ALA A 79 -13.52 8.60 5.11
N VAL A 80 -12.57 9.00 4.26
CA VAL A 80 -12.12 10.37 4.08
C VAL A 80 -12.84 10.94 2.86
N ASP A 81 -13.82 11.83 3.07
CA ASP A 81 -14.52 12.51 1.97
C ASP A 81 -13.64 13.59 1.31
N GLU A 82 -12.99 14.44 2.12
CA GLU A 82 -12.05 15.48 1.68
C GLU A 82 -11.01 15.75 2.78
N THR A 83 -9.80 16.15 2.39
CA THR A 83 -8.73 16.48 3.34
C THR A 83 -8.67 17.97 3.68
N GLY A 84 -9.42 18.81 2.95
CA GLY A 84 -9.40 20.27 3.08
C GLY A 84 -8.19 20.93 2.42
N HIS A 85 -7.41 20.19 1.63
CA HIS A 85 -6.20 20.68 0.96
C HIS A 85 -5.99 19.98 -0.39
N ASP A 86 -5.96 20.75 -1.48
CA ASP A 86 -5.91 20.19 -2.85
C ASP A 86 -4.75 19.20 -3.07
N GLU A 87 -3.54 19.54 -2.62
CA GLU A 87 -2.38 18.64 -2.76
C GLU A 87 -2.50 17.36 -1.91
N ALA A 88 -3.20 17.43 -0.78
CA ALA A 88 -3.43 16.26 0.06
C ALA A 88 -4.49 15.35 -0.55
N ASP A 89 -5.50 15.92 -1.20
CA ASP A 89 -6.48 15.18 -2.00
C ASP A 89 -5.82 14.49 -3.19
N ASP A 90 -4.87 15.15 -3.89
CA ASP A 90 -4.08 14.53 -4.96
C ASP A 90 -3.28 13.32 -4.45
N HIS A 91 -2.61 13.45 -3.31
CA HIS A 91 -1.89 12.34 -2.67
C HIS A 91 -2.82 11.22 -2.21
N LEU A 92 -3.99 11.56 -1.67
CA LEU A 92 -5.01 10.61 -1.26
C LEU A 92 -5.57 9.81 -2.45
N GLU A 93 -5.85 10.49 -3.57
CA GLU A 93 -6.28 9.84 -4.80
C GLU A 93 -5.19 8.90 -5.33
N ALA A 94 -3.93 9.36 -5.35
CA ALA A 94 -2.80 8.54 -5.76
C ALA A 94 -2.60 7.31 -4.85
N ALA A 95 -2.75 7.47 -3.53
CA ALA A 95 -2.71 6.37 -2.57
C ALA A 95 -3.81 5.34 -2.85
N THR A 96 -5.04 5.81 -3.07
CA THR A 96 -6.21 4.97 -3.37
C THR A 96 -6.01 4.17 -4.66
N GLN A 97 -5.49 4.80 -5.71
CA GLN A 97 -5.19 4.13 -6.98
C GLN A 97 -4.12 3.03 -6.81
N VAL A 98 -3.09 3.27 -6.01
CA VAL A 98 -2.05 2.27 -5.73
C VAL A 98 -2.62 1.11 -4.91
N ALA A 99 -3.46 1.39 -3.91
CA ALA A 99 -4.12 0.36 -3.10
C ALA A 99 -5.01 -0.53 -3.98
N ALA A 100 -5.84 0.08 -4.85
CA ALA A 100 -6.67 -0.65 -5.80
C ALA A 100 -5.84 -1.55 -6.73
N ALA A 101 -4.75 -1.02 -7.31
CA ALA A 101 -3.88 -1.79 -8.19
C ALA A 101 -3.22 -3.00 -7.49
N ILE A 102 -2.90 -2.89 -6.20
CA ILE A 102 -2.41 -4.04 -5.40
C ILE A 102 -3.51 -5.09 -5.25
N LEU A 103 -4.74 -4.69 -4.94
CA LEU A 103 -5.89 -5.60 -4.76
C LEU A 103 -6.30 -6.27 -6.08
N GLU A 104 -6.22 -5.56 -7.21
CA GLU A 104 -6.47 -6.12 -8.54
C GLU A 104 -5.39 -7.16 -8.92
N SER A 105 -4.14 -6.92 -8.55
CA SER A 105 -3.03 -7.85 -8.79
C SER A 105 -3.21 -9.18 -8.03
N SER A 106 -4.02 -9.22 -6.98
CA SER A 106 -4.39 -10.48 -6.31
C SER A 106 -5.46 -11.26 -7.04
N HIS A 107 -6.33 -10.57 -7.76
CA HIS A 107 -7.51 -11.15 -8.41
C HIS A 107 -7.14 -11.91 -9.69
N ASP A 108 -5.99 -11.59 -10.30
CA ASP A 108 -5.46 -12.29 -11.48
C ASP A 108 -4.78 -13.64 -11.12
N ASN A 109 -4.58 -13.91 -9.83
CA ASN A 109 -3.83 -15.07 -9.33
C ASN A 109 -4.71 -16.10 -8.57
N GLN A 110 -6.01 -16.17 -8.90
CA GLN A 110 -7.01 -17.12 -8.35
C GLN A 110 -7.52 -18.11 -9.41
#